data_AF-A0A1D6KNU5-F1
#
_entry.id   AF-A0A1D6KNU5-F1
#
_cell.length_a   1.000
_cell.length_b   1.000
_cell.length_c   1.000
_cell.angle_alpha   90.00
_cell.angle_beta   90.00
_cell.angle_gamma   90.00
#
_symmetry.space_group_name_H-M   'P 1'
#
loop_
_entity.id
_entity.type
_entity.pdbx_description
1 polymer ?
#
loop_
_entity_poly.entity_id
_entity_poly.type
_entity_poly.pdbx_seq_one_letter_code
_entity_poly.pdbx_strand_id
1 'polypeptide(L)'
;MAMQVVRNLDLERYAGRWYEIACFPSRFQPKTGTNTRATYTLNPDGTVKVVNETWADGRRGHIEGTAWRADPASDEAKLKILCRQPHMDESVYKELVERAKEEGYDVSKLRKTAHPDPPPESEQSPRDGGMWWVKSIFGK
;
A
#
# COMPACT_ATOMS: atom_id res chain seq x y z
N MET A 1 -1.01 19.53 -13.41
CA MET A 1 -0.01 20.02 -12.44
C MET A 1 0.92 18.82 -12.21
N ALA A 2 1.68 18.70 -11.13
CA ALA A 2 2.26 17.40 -10.72
C ALA A 2 1.62 17.00 -9.38
N MET A 3 1.24 15.73 -9.20
CA MET A 3 0.56 15.27 -7.99
C MET A 3 1.51 15.47 -6.80
N GLN A 4 1.17 16.42 -5.92
CA GLN A 4 2.02 16.74 -4.78
C GLN A 4 1.84 15.72 -3.65
N VAL A 5 2.95 15.35 -3.01
CA VAL A 5 2.89 14.58 -1.77
C VAL A 5 2.17 15.39 -0.71
N VAL A 6 1.26 14.74 0.04
CA VAL A 6 0.54 15.39 1.13
C VAL A 6 1.54 15.88 2.18
N ARG A 7 1.63 17.20 2.32
CA ARG A 7 2.43 17.83 3.38
C ARG A 7 1.69 17.72 4.71
N ASN A 8 2.42 17.48 5.79
CA ASN A 8 1.88 17.34 7.15
C ASN A 8 0.83 16.22 7.30
N LEU A 9 1.13 15.03 6.77
CA LEU A 9 0.30 13.85 6.95
C LEU A 9 0.09 13.55 8.45
N ASP A 10 -1.17 13.57 8.88
CA ASP A 10 -1.59 13.14 10.21
C ASP A 10 -1.48 11.61 10.30
N LEU A 11 -0.42 11.14 10.98
CA LEU A 11 -0.12 9.71 11.11
C LEU A 11 -1.14 8.95 11.97
N GLU A 12 -1.77 9.61 12.93
CA GLU A 12 -2.80 8.99 13.77
C GLU A 12 -4.03 8.67 12.93
N ARG A 13 -4.47 9.62 12.08
CA ARG A 13 -5.58 9.41 11.15
C ARG A 13 -5.23 8.45 10.02
N TYR A 14 -3.96 8.40 9.63
CA TYR A 14 -3.48 7.50 8.58
C TYR A 14 -3.31 6.05 9.06
N ALA A 15 -3.07 5.83 10.35
CA ALA A 15 -2.89 4.53 10.97
C ALA A 15 -4.06 3.56 10.70
N GLY A 16 -3.83 2.28 10.93
CA GLY A 16 -4.76 1.20 10.66
C GLY A 16 -4.55 0.56 9.28
N ARG A 17 -5.55 -0.21 8.85
CA ARG A 17 -5.48 -1.03 7.64
C ARG A 17 -5.92 -0.25 6.40
N TRP A 18 -5.22 -0.51 5.30
CA TRP A 18 -5.53 -0.06 3.95
C TRP A 18 -5.43 -1.23 2.98
N TYR A 19 -6.44 -1.38 2.13
CA TYR A 19 -6.49 -2.31 1.02
C TYR A 19 -5.96 -1.63 -0.23
N GLU A 20 -5.07 -2.29 -0.95
CA GLU A 20 -4.56 -1.81 -2.23
C GLU A 20 -5.59 -2.07 -3.32
N ILE A 21 -6.31 -1.05 -3.77
CA ILE A 21 -7.32 -1.20 -4.84
C ILE A 21 -6.65 -1.28 -6.21
N ALA A 22 -5.63 -0.45 -6.44
CA ALA A 22 -4.85 -0.49 -7.66
C ALA A 22 -3.44 0.08 -7.48
N CYS A 23 -2.47 -0.47 -8.22
CA CYS A 23 -1.09 -0.01 -8.21
C CYS A 23 -0.41 -0.24 -9.56
N PHE A 24 0.75 0.42 -9.75
CA PHE A 24 1.64 0.03 -10.84
C PHE A 24 2.38 -1.26 -10.48
N PRO A 25 2.49 -2.22 -11.40
CA PRO A 25 3.16 -3.49 -11.14
C PRO A 25 4.57 -3.30 -10.59
N SER A 26 4.83 -3.91 -9.44
CA SER A 26 6.15 -3.97 -8.84
C SER A 26 6.76 -5.35 -9.05
N ARG A 27 8.06 -5.42 -9.37
CA ARG A 27 8.82 -6.69 -9.42
C ARG A 27 8.84 -7.46 -8.10
N PHE A 28 8.52 -6.79 -7.00
CA PHE A 28 8.53 -7.36 -5.65
C PHE A 28 7.14 -7.89 -5.23
N GLN A 29 6.09 -7.66 -6.02
CA GLN A 29 4.75 -8.18 -5.76
C GLN A 29 4.48 -9.41 -6.65
N PRO A 30 3.84 -10.47 -6.11
CA PRO A 30 3.41 -11.59 -6.93
C PRO A 30 2.45 -11.15 -8.03
N LYS A 31 2.60 -11.69 -9.25
CA LYS A 31 1.69 -11.37 -10.37
C LYS A 31 0.25 -11.83 -10.11
N THR A 32 0.08 -12.87 -9.29
CA THR A 32 -1.19 -13.46 -8.87
C THR A 32 -1.61 -13.00 -7.47
N GLY A 33 -0.97 -11.95 -6.93
CA GLY A 33 -1.28 -11.41 -5.62
C GLY A 33 -2.71 -10.89 -5.54
N THR A 34 -3.41 -11.32 -4.51
CA THR A 34 -4.77 -10.91 -4.17
C THR A 34 -4.82 -10.48 -2.71
N ASN A 35 -5.87 -9.77 -2.34
CA ASN A 35 -6.08 -9.25 -1.01
C ASN A 35 -4.88 -8.47 -0.44
N THR A 36 -4.16 -7.76 -1.31
CA THR A 36 -2.96 -7.00 -0.92
C THR A 36 -3.35 -5.85 -0.01
N ARG A 37 -2.70 -5.76 1.16
CA ARG A 37 -3.03 -4.75 2.16
C ARG A 37 -1.82 -4.36 2.99
N ALA A 38 -1.89 -3.18 3.59
CA ALA A 38 -0.92 -2.68 4.54
C ALA A 38 -1.62 -2.30 5.86
N THR A 39 -1.02 -2.63 6.99
CA THR A 39 -1.46 -2.14 8.30
C THR A 39 -0.35 -1.28 8.90
N TYR A 40 -0.70 -0.03 9.22
CA TYR A 40 0.20 0.97 9.79
C TYR A 40 -0.11 1.15 11.27
N THR A 41 0.91 1.08 12.11
CA THR A 41 0.79 1.31 13.56
C THR A 41 1.78 2.38 13.97
N LEU A 42 1.30 3.45 14.60
CA LEU A 42 2.15 4.52 15.12
C LEU A 42 2.84 4.05 16.40
N ASN A 43 4.16 4.20 16.47
CA ASN A 43 4.97 3.90 17.64
C ASN A 43 5.13 5.15 18.52
N PRO A 44 5.42 5.00 19.83
CA PRO A 44 5.64 6.13 20.74
C PRO A 44 6.81 7.05 20.35
N ASP A 45 7.79 6.53 19.60
CA ASP A 45 8.95 7.28 19.12
C ASP A 45 8.67 8.07 17.83
N GLY A 46 7.43 8.06 17.34
CA GLY A 46 7.00 8.74 16.11
C GLY A 46 7.30 7.98 14.81
N THR A 47 7.88 6.78 14.88
CA THR A 47 8.00 5.88 13.73
C THR A 47 6.69 5.12 13.48
N VAL A 48 6.58 4.49 12.31
CA VAL A 48 5.39 3.72 11.92
C VAL A 48 5.79 2.28 11.62
N LYS A 49 5.29 1.32 12.41
CA LYS A 49 5.36 -0.10 12.03
C LYS A 49 4.44 -0.34 10.83
N VAL A 50 4.95 -0.98 9.79
CA VAL A 50 4.23 -1.32 8.57
C VAL A 50 4.25 -2.83 8.39
N VAL A 51 3.06 -3.43 8.25
CA VAL A 51 2.91 -4.84 7.86
C VAL A 51 2.23 -4.89 6.50
N ASN A 52 2.95 -5.31 5.46
CA ASN A 52 2.38 -5.56 4.13
C ASN A 52 2.08 -7.06 3.99
N GLU A 53 0.89 -7.38 3.48
CA GLU A 53 0.44 -8.76 3.25
C GLU A 53 -0.16 -8.90 1.86
N THR A 54 -0.04 -10.09 1.26
CA THR A 54 -0.70 -10.46 0.00
C THR A 54 -0.92 -11.97 -0.03
N TRP A 55 -1.90 -12.44 -0.79
CA TRP A 55 -2.21 -13.86 -0.95
C TRP A 55 -1.97 -14.28 -2.40
N ALA A 56 -1.17 -15.32 -2.59
CA ALA A 56 -0.93 -15.94 -3.89
C ALA A 56 -1.00 -17.46 -3.73
N ASP A 57 -1.69 -18.12 -4.65
CA ASP A 57 -1.81 -19.59 -4.68
C ASP A 57 -2.28 -20.19 -3.34
N GLY A 58 -3.24 -19.52 -2.70
CA GLY A 58 -3.81 -19.91 -1.40
C GLY A 58 -2.92 -19.66 -0.19
N ARG A 59 -1.72 -19.07 -0.36
CA ARG A 59 -0.78 -18.80 0.73
C ARG A 59 -0.63 -17.32 1.00
N ARG A 60 -0.56 -16.96 2.28
CA ARG A 60 -0.25 -15.59 2.74
C ARG A 60 1.26 -15.35 2.70
N GLY A 61 1.69 -14.34 1.96
CA GLY A 61 3.00 -13.71 2.12
C GLY A 61 2.86 -12.43 2.93
N HIS A 62 3.82 -12.15 3.82
CA HIS A 62 3.87 -10.89 4.54
C HIS A 62 5.31 -10.41 4.74
N ILE A 63 5.47 -9.10 4.91
CA ILE A 63 6.71 -8.45 5.29
C ILE A 63 6.42 -7.35 6.30
N GLU A 64 7.24 -7.26 7.34
CA GLU A 64 7.19 -6.22 8.34
C GLU A 64 8.38 -5.25 8.19
N GLY A 65 8.15 -3.98 8.50
CA GLY A 65 9.21 -2.97 8.53
C GLY A 65 8.82 -1.77 9.36
N THR A 66 9.78 -0.86 9.54
CA THR A 66 9.57 0.43 10.21
C THR A 66 9.76 1.53 9.18
N ALA A 67 8.80 2.44 9.12
CA ALA A 67 8.83 3.65 8.31
C ALA A 67 8.99 4.88 9.20
N TRP A 68 9.66 5.89 8.68
CA TRP A 68 9.79 7.21 9.29
C TRP A 68 9.67 8.27 8.21
N ARG A 69 9.39 9.51 8.61
CA ARG A 69 9.27 10.62 7.66
C ARG A 69 10.60 10.81 6.94
N ALA A 70 10.51 10.88 5.61
CA ALA A 70 11.63 11.21 4.77
C ALA A 70 12.13 12.64 4.94
N ASP A 71 13.20 12.97 4.20
CA ASP A 71 13.55 14.37 3.97
C ASP A 71 12.27 15.12 3.58
N PRO A 72 11.79 16.08 4.39
CA PRO A 72 10.55 16.81 4.12
C PRO A 72 10.57 17.59 2.80
N ALA A 73 11.75 17.78 2.20
CA ALA A 73 11.91 18.42 0.90
C ALA A 73 11.77 17.45 -0.29
N SER A 74 11.64 16.13 -0.05
CA SER A 74 11.48 15.14 -1.10
C SER A 74 10.02 15.03 -1.55
N ASP A 75 9.81 15.07 -2.87
CA ASP A 75 8.52 14.80 -3.52
C ASP A 75 8.43 13.37 -4.08
N GLU A 76 9.35 12.47 -3.71
CA GLU A 76 9.34 11.07 -4.17
C GLU A 76 8.20 10.27 -3.51
N ALA A 77 7.23 9.84 -4.32
CA ALA A 77 6.21 8.90 -3.90
C ALA A 77 5.83 7.93 -5.03
N LYS A 78 5.43 6.71 -4.65
CA LYS A 78 4.84 5.75 -5.57
C LYS A 78 3.31 5.87 -5.51
N LEU A 79 2.69 5.99 -6.68
CA LEU A 79 1.23 6.01 -6.78
C LEU A 79 0.64 4.64 -6.41
N LYS A 80 -0.28 4.64 -5.44
CA LYS A 80 -1.19 3.54 -5.14
C LYS A 80 -2.56 4.11 -4.82
N ILE A 81 -3.61 3.45 -5.31
CA ILE A 81 -4.99 3.73 -4.89
C ILE A 81 -5.31 2.79 -3.73
N LEU A 82 -5.58 3.36 -2.56
CA LEU A 82 -5.86 2.62 -1.33
C LEU A 82 -7.27 2.91 -0.82
N CYS A 83 -7.90 1.94 -0.17
CA CYS A 83 -9.21 2.09 0.48
C CYS A 83 -9.19 1.50 1.90
N ARG A 84 -10.05 2.01 2.79
CA ARG A 84 -10.27 1.42 4.13
C ARG A 84 -11.08 0.12 4.07
N GLN A 85 -11.80 -0.09 2.97
CA GLN A 85 -12.57 -1.30 2.68
C GLN A 85 -11.92 -2.08 1.53
N PRO A 86 -12.19 -3.39 1.39
CA PRO A 86 -11.62 -4.21 0.30
C PRO A 86 -12.10 -3.79 -1.09
N HIS A 87 -13.21 -3.06 -1.15
CA HIS A 87 -13.80 -2.54 -2.39
C HIS A 87 -13.97 -1.03 -2.29
N MET A 88 -13.92 -0.37 -3.44
CA MET A 88 -14.11 1.07 -3.59
C MET A 88 -15.22 1.29 -4.61
N ASP A 89 -16.06 2.29 -4.36
CA ASP A 89 -17.07 2.72 -5.33
C ASP A 89 -16.44 3.01 -6.70
N GLU A 90 -17.09 2.56 -7.77
CA GLU A 90 -16.51 2.65 -9.11
C GLU A 90 -16.36 4.09 -9.58
N SER A 91 -17.25 5.01 -9.18
CA SER A 91 -17.17 6.42 -9.55
C SER A 91 -15.99 7.10 -8.86
N VAL A 92 -15.78 6.81 -7.58
CA VAL A 92 -14.60 7.29 -6.82
C VAL A 92 -13.31 6.75 -7.42
N TYR A 93 -13.28 5.46 -7.77
CA TYR A 93 -12.12 4.87 -8.44
C TYR A 93 -11.81 5.57 -9.78
N LYS A 94 -12.82 5.80 -10.62
CA LYS A 94 -12.65 6.49 -11.91
C LYS A 94 -12.13 7.92 -11.73
N GLU A 95 -12.66 8.64 -10.74
CA GLU A 95 -12.17 9.98 -10.41
C GLU A 95 -10.69 9.98 -10.02
N LEU A 96 -10.26 9.05 -9.17
CA LEU A 96 -8.85 8.94 -8.78
C LEU A 96 -7.93 8.56 -9.96
N VAL A 97 -8.42 7.72 -10.88
CA VAL A 97 -7.69 7.36 -12.10
C VAL A 97 -7.56 8.54 -13.05
N GLU A 98 -8.62 9.31 -13.29
CA GLU A 98 -8.53 10.50 -14.15
C GLU A 98 -7.60 11.55 -13.55
N ARG A 99 -7.65 11.79 -12.23
CA ARG A 99 -6.67 12.66 -11.55
C ARG A 99 -5.24 12.16 -11.76
N ALA A 100 -4.97 10.86 -11.62
CA ALA A 100 -3.64 10.33 -11.89
C ALA A 100 -3.20 10.56 -13.35
N LYS A 101 -4.12 10.43 -14.31
CA LYS A 101 -3.83 10.67 -15.73
C LYS A 101 -3.55 12.15 -16.03
N GLU A 102 -4.31 13.07 -15.45
CA GLU A 102 -4.11 14.53 -15.56
C GLU A 102 -2.73 14.97 -15.02
N GLU A 103 -2.23 14.22 -14.05
CA GLU A 103 -0.92 14.42 -13.42
C GLU A 103 0.22 13.70 -14.16
N GLY A 104 -0.07 13.09 -15.33
CA GLY A 104 0.93 12.53 -16.24
C GLY A 104 1.27 11.05 -16.01
N TYR A 105 0.56 10.35 -15.13
CA TYR A 105 0.75 8.91 -14.97
C TYR A 105 0.16 8.13 -16.15
N ASP A 106 0.90 7.14 -16.65
CA ASP A 106 0.40 6.20 -17.66
C ASP A 106 -0.56 5.19 -17.03
N VAL A 107 -1.81 5.60 -16.82
CA VAL A 107 -2.85 4.81 -16.15
C VAL A 107 -3.20 3.51 -16.88
N SER A 108 -2.80 3.34 -18.15
CA SER A 108 -2.95 2.05 -18.86
C SER A 108 -2.15 0.91 -18.21
N LYS A 109 -1.11 1.26 -17.45
CA LYS A 109 -0.28 0.31 -16.70
C LYS A 109 -0.82 0.03 -15.29
N LEU A 110 -1.83 0.77 -14.84
CA LEU A 110 -2.41 0.58 -13.51
C LEU A 110 -3.17 -0.74 -13.46
N ARG A 111 -2.93 -1.55 -12.44
CA ARG A 111 -3.60 -2.83 -12.25
C ARG A 111 -4.45 -2.80 -11.00
N LYS A 112 -5.70 -3.25 -11.12
CA LYS A 112 -6.55 -3.51 -9.97
C LYS A 112 -6.09 -4.76 -9.25
N THR A 113 -6.20 -4.74 -7.93
CA THR A 113 -5.98 -5.91 -7.08
C THR A 113 -7.33 -6.53 -6.74
N ALA A 114 -7.43 -7.85 -6.84
CA ALA A 114 -8.64 -8.56 -6.46
C ALA A 114 -8.73 -8.74 -4.94
N HIS A 115 -9.91 -8.49 -4.38
CA HIS A 115 -10.22 -8.72 -2.97
C HIS A 115 -11.40 -9.70 -2.85
N PRO A 116 -11.22 -10.89 -2.26
CA PRO A 116 -12.30 -11.84 -2.01
C PRO A 116 -13.34 -11.27 -1.04
N ASP A 117 -14.59 -11.72 -1.17
CA ASP A 117 -15.67 -11.46 -0.22
C ASP A 117 -16.31 -12.81 0.21
N PRO A 118 -16.19 -13.23 1.49
CA PRO A 118 -15.50 -12.52 2.57
C PRO A 118 -13.97 -12.50 2.37
N PRO A 119 -13.26 -11.50 2.91
CA PRO A 119 -11.81 -11.50 2.89
C PRO A 119 -11.31 -12.72 3.69
N PRO A 120 -10.24 -13.40 3.25
CA PRO A 120 -9.67 -14.50 4.01
C PRO A 120 -9.32 -14.01 5.42
N GLU A 121 -9.81 -14.72 6.44
CA GLU A 121 -9.46 -14.43 7.83
C GLU A 121 -7.94 -14.49 7.95
N SER A 122 -7.35 -13.43 8.52
CA SER A 122 -5.99 -13.57 9.04
C SER A 122 -6.11 -14.40 10.31
N GLU A 123 -6.16 -15.72 10.18
CA GLU A 123 -5.73 -16.56 11.29
C GLU A 123 -4.33 -16.08 11.68
N GLN A 124 -4.25 -15.72 12.96
CA GLN A 124 -3.09 -15.38 13.80
C GLN A 124 -1.75 -15.25 13.06
N SER A 125 -1.09 -14.11 13.22
CA SER A 125 0.33 -13.93 12.87
C SER A 125 1.12 -15.22 13.19
N PRO A 126 1.73 -15.88 12.19
CA PRO A 126 2.62 -16.99 12.48
C PRO A 126 3.70 -16.50 13.43
N ARG A 127 3.75 -17.12 14.61
CA ARG A 127 4.94 -17.12 15.44
C ARG A 127 6.01 -17.85 14.62
N ASP A 128 7.08 -17.13 14.37
CA ASP A 128 8.36 -17.57 13.80
C ASP A 128 8.47 -17.76 12.28
N GLY A 129 9.53 -17.14 11.74
CA GLY A 129 10.33 -17.74 10.68
C GLY A 129 10.43 -16.98 9.36
N GLY A 130 11.22 -15.90 9.32
CA GLY A 130 11.78 -15.44 8.04
C GLY A 130 12.20 -13.97 7.99
N MET A 131 13.42 -13.67 8.42
CA MET A 131 14.05 -12.39 8.15
C MET A 131 14.42 -12.29 6.66
N TRP A 132 13.80 -11.37 5.91
CA TRP A 132 14.14 -11.09 4.51
C TRP A 132 14.05 -9.57 4.19
N TRP A 133 15.24 -8.98 3.97
CA TRP A 133 15.59 -7.75 3.24
C TRP A 133 14.61 -6.56 3.19
N VAL A 134 14.95 -5.51 3.95
CA VAL A 134 14.44 -4.13 3.80
C VAL A 134 15.25 -3.43 2.71
N LYS A 135 14.62 -3.09 1.57
CA LYS A 135 15.04 -1.92 0.79
C LYS A 135 14.08 -0.79 1.09
N SER A 136 14.62 0.17 1.83
CA SER A 136 14.09 1.48 2.15
C SER A 136 13.24 2.06 1.02
N ILE A 137 12.14 2.69 1.38
CA ILE A 137 11.25 3.46 0.49
C ILE A 137 11.84 4.86 0.21
N PHE A 138 13.17 4.97 0.23
CA PHE A 138 13.92 6.17 -0.10
C PHE A 138 14.87 5.86 -1.24
N GLY A 139 14.76 6.63 -2.33
CA GLY A 139 15.86 6.90 -3.23
C GLY A 139 16.21 5.79 -4.21
N LYS A 140 15.73 5.96 -5.44
CA LYS A 140 16.62 6.18 -6.58
C LYS A 140 15.94 7.07 -7.60
#